data_AF-A0A973J9U0-F1
#
_entry.id   AF-A0A973J9U0-F1
#
_cell.length_a   1.000
_cell.length_b   1.000
_cell.length_c   1.000
_cell.angle_alpha   90.00
_cell.angle_beta   90.00
_cell.angle_gamma   90.00
#
_symmetry.space_group_name_H-M   'P 1'
#
loop_
_entity.id
_entity.type
_entity.pdbx_description
1 polymer ?
#
loop_
_entity_poly.entity_id
_entity_poly.type
_entity_poly.pdbx_seq_one_letter_code
_entity_poly.pdbx_strand_id
1 'polypeptide(L)'
;MAEQLPTPLTDLRRRAPVARALIRDVLAELVGQVEIAYEFHREWNGCWQVRTKISGAASAQLTFTLLDTPGGGMLAMPRPMPSRWRSLGVPATDGSRWSLGENGELLPVGK
;
A
#
# COMPACT_ATOMS: atom_id res chain seq x y z
N MET A 1 -10.43 23.43 -4.80
CA MET A 1 -11.06 22.16 -4.35
C MET A 1 -10.11 21.53 -3.36
N ALA A 2 -10.56 21.16 -2.16
CA ALA A 2 -9.72 20.38 -1.26
C ALA A 2 -9.40 19.04 -1.93
N GLU A 3 -8.12 18.69 -2.04
CA GLU A 3 -7.72 17.36 -2.52
C GLU A 3 -8.30 16.32 -1.57
N GLN A 4 -9.16 15.44 -2.09
CA GLN A 4 -9.68 14.33 -1.31
C GLN A 4 -8.51 13.40 -0.97
N LEU A 5 -8.44 12.94 0.28
CA LEU A 5 -7.41 12.01 0.72
C LEU A 5 -7.89 10.57 0.56
N PRO A 6 -6.97 9.60 0.38
CA PRO A 6 -7.31 8.20 0.44
C PRO A 6 -7.98 7.84 1.78
N THR A 7 -8.98 6.98 1.73
CA THR A 7 -9.77 6.58 2.90
C THR A 7 -9.59 5.09 3.18
N PRO A 8 -9.83 4.61 4.42
CA PRO A 8 -9.71 3.19 4.73
C PRO A 8 -10.56 2.29 3.81
N LEU A 9 -9.93 1.28 3.19
CA LEU A 9 -10.66 0.25 2.46
C LEU A 9 -11.41 -0.62 3.48
N THR A 10 -12.73 -0.71 3.36
CA THR A 10 -13.59 -1.48 4.29
C THR A 10 -14.16 -2.76 3.68
N ASP A 11 -14.38 -2.80 2.36
CA ASP A 11 -14.81 -4.00 1.61
C ASP A 11 -13.70 -4.56 0.71
N LEU A 12 -13.17 -5.71 1.11
CA LEU A 12 -12.11 -6.43 0.40
C LEU A 12 -12.62 -7.59 -0.47
N ARG A 13 -13.89 -7.99 -0.38
CA ARG A 13 -14.38 -9.29 -0.89
C ARG A 13 -14.02 -9.57 -2.34
N ARG A 14 -14.11 -8.56 -3.20
CA ARG A 14 -13.78 -8.66 -4.64
C ARG A 14 -12.43 -8.05 -5.00
N ARG A 15 -11.75 -7.44 -4.02
CA ARG A 15 -10.55 -6.63 -4.23
C ARG A 15 -9.28 -7.25 -3.67
N ALA A 16 -9.38 -8.39 -2.99
CA ALA A 16 -8.22 -9.14 -2.51
C ALA A 16 -7.21 -9.48 -3.64
N PRO A 17 -7.63 -9.93 -4.85
CA PRO A 17 -6.69 -10.14 -5.95
C PRO A 17 -5.98 -8.86 -6.41
N VAL A 18 -6.71 -7.73 -6.43
CA VAL A 18 -6.16 -6.40 -6.76
C VAL A 18 -5.12 -5.98 -5.72
N ALA A 19 -5.41 -6.19 -4.43
CA ALA A 19 -4.46 -5.89 -3.35
C ALA A 19 -3.17 -6.72 -3.48
N ARG A 20 -3.26 -8.01 -3.79
CA ARG A 20 -2.08 -8.88 -3.98
C ARG A 20 -1.22 -8.40 -5.16
N ALA A 21 -1.86 -8.11 -6.30
CA ALA A 21 -1.17 -7.61 -7.48
C ALA A 21 -0.48 -6.27 -7.18
N LEU A 22 -1.21 -5.32 -6.59
CA LEU A 22 -0.67 -4.02 -6.20
C LEU A 22 0.53 -4.14 -5.27
N ILE A 23 0.42 -4.94 -4.20
CA ILE A 23 1.50 -5.11 -3.23
C ILE A 23 2.72 -5.78 -3.88
N ARG A 24 2.52 -6.76 -4.76
CA ARG A 24 3.61 -7.38 -5.51
C ARG A 24 4.33 -6.35 -6.37
N ASP A 25 3.59 -5.53 -7.11
CA ASP A 25 4.16 -4.57 -8.04
C ASP A 25 4.90 -3.44 -7.28
N VAL A 26 4.33 -2.97 -6.17
CA VAL A 26 4.97 -2.04 -5.22
C VAL A 26 6.29 -2.62 -4.68
N LEU A 27 6.27 -3.86 -4.19
CA LEU A 27 7.47 -4.52 -3.68
C LEU A 27 8.52 -4.76 -4.78
N ALA A 28 8.08 -5.12 -5.98
CA ALA A 28 8.98 -5.33 -7.11
C ALA A 28 9.75 -4.07 -7.50
N GLU A 29 9.14 -2.88 -7.39
CA GLU A 29 9.82 -1.59 -7.61
C GLU A 29 10.95 -1.36 -6.59
N LEU A 30 10.81 -1.89 -5.37
CA LEU A 30 11.78 -1.69 -4.29
C LEU A 30 12.91 -2.72 -4.29
N VAL A 31 12.56 -4.01 -4.35
CA VAL A 31 13.48 -5.14 -4.10
C VAL A 31 13.59 -6.12 -5.28
N GLY A 32 12.90 -5.87 -6.40
CA GLY A 32 12.85 -6.79 -7.54
C GLY A 32 11.87 -7.94 -7.32
N GLN A 33 11.94 -8.97 -8.18
CA GLN A 33 11.04 -10.11 -8.09
C GLN A 33 11.30 -10.93 -6.83
N VAL A 34 10.24 -11.15 -6.05
CA VAL A 34 10.28 -11.84 -4.77
C VAL A 34 9.10 -12.79 -4.61
N GLU A 35 9.27 -13.82 -3.79
CA GLU A 35 8.17 -14.66 -3.34
C GLU A 35 7.46 -13.96 -2.18
N ILE A 36 6.13 -13.93 -2.21
CA ILE A 36 5.33 -13.20 -1.23
C ILE A 36 4.20 -14.08 -0.69
N ALA A 37 4.19 -14.29 0.62
CA ALA A 37 3.03 -14.81 1.34
C ALA A 37 2.18 -13.65 1.88
N TYR A 38 0.85 -13.74 1.74
CA TYR A 38 -0.09 -12.69 2.12
C TYR A 38 -1.02 -13.15 3.24
N GLU A 39 -1.05 -12.42 4.34
CA GLU A 39 -1.99 -12.61 5.45
C GLU A 39 -2.86 -11.36 5.58
N PHE A 40 -4.18 -11.51 5.36
CA PHE A 40 -5.13 -10.39 5.43
C PHE A 40 -5.76 -10.31 6.82
N HIS A 41 -5.76 -9.12 7.39
CA HIS A 41 -6.30 -8.84 8.72
C HIS A 41 -7.24 -7.65 8.66
N ARG A 42 -8.35 -7.75 9.39
CA ARG A 42 -9.26 -6.61 9.58
C ARG A 42 -8.94 -5.96 10.92
N GLU A 43 -8.67 -4.66 10.89
CA GLU A 43 -8.47 -3.86 12.09
C GLU A 43 -9.80 -3.49 12.75
N TRP A 44 -9.73 -3.11 14.03
CA TRP A 44 -10.89 -2.72 14.83
C TRP A 44 -11.65 -1.52 14.25
N ASN A 45 -10.95 -0.60 13.58
CA ASN A 45 -11.52 0.54 12.88
C ASN A 45 -12.16 0.18 11.52
N GLY A 46 -12.19 -1.11 11.17
CA GLY A 46 -12.75 -1.62 9.93
C GLY A 46 -11.81 -1.59 8.73
N CYS A 47 -10.60 -1.03 8.86
CA CYS A 47 -9.60 -0.99 7.81
C CYS A 47 -8.97 -2.37 7.57
N TRP A 48 -8.58 -2.66 6.33
CA TRP A 48 -7.84 -3.87 6.00
C TRP A 48 -6.34 -3.64 6.02
N GLN A 49 -5.64 -4.55 6.68
CA GLN A 49 -4.19 -4.70 6.61
C GLN A 49 -3.80 -5.99 5.91
N VAL A 50 -2.65 -5.95 5.25
CA VAL A 50 -2.03 -7.12 4.62
C VAL A 50 -0.62 -7.24 5.16
N ARG A 51 -0.38 -8.27 5.95
CA ARG A 51 0.97 -8.65 6.34
C ARG A 51 1.58 -9.48 5.23
N THR A 52 2.72 -9.05 4.74
CA THR A 52 3.49 -9.76 3.72
C THR A 52 4.77 -10.29 4.30
N LYS A 53 5.05 -11.57 4.03
CA LYS A 53 6.35 -12.18 4.25
C LYS A 53 7.00 -12.36 2.90
N ILE A 54 8.19 -11.79 2.77
CA ILE A 54 8.99 -11.76 1.55
C ILE A 54 10.12 -12.78 1.75
N SER A 55 10.28 -13.67 0.78
CA SER A 55 11.34 -14.69 0.74
C SER A 55 12.08 -14.67 -0.59
N GLY A 56 13.33 -15.15 -0.59
CA GLY A 56 14.22 -15.18 -1.76
C GLY A 56 15.51 -14.38 -1.52
N ALA A 57 15.81 -13.44 -2.41
CA ALA A 57 17.03 -12.62 -2.35
C ALA A 57 17.11 -11.71 -1.11
N ALA A 58 15.96 -11.39 -0.50
CA ALA A 58 15.86 -10.70 0.78
C ALA A 58 14.71 -11.30 1.60
N SER A 59 14.97 -11.60 2.87
CA SER A 59 13.95 -12.03 3.83
C SER A 59 13.47 -10.84 4.63
N ALA A 60 12.20 -10.47 4.48
CA ALA A 60 11.63 -9.33 5.19
C ALA A 60 10.15 -9.55 5.46
N GLN A 61 9.62 -8.84 6.45
CA GLN A 61 8.20 -8.76 6.70
C GLN A 61 7.77 -7.30 6.64
N LEU A 62 6.71 -7.02 5.87
CA LEU A 62 6.16 -5.69 5.72
C LEU A 62 4.64 -5.74 5.82
N THR A 63 4.05 -4.79 6.53
CA THR A 63 2.59 -4.68 6.63
C THR A 63 2.12 -3.53 5.77
N PHE A 64 1.00 -3.71 5.08
CA PHE A 64 0.37 -2.69 4.24
C PHE A 64 -1.03 -2.40 4.76
N THR A 65 -1.37 -1.13 4.88
CA THR A 65 -2.75 -0.65 5.09
C THR A 65 -3.39 -0.42 3.73
N LEU A 66 -4.58 -0.99 3.50
CA LEU A 66 -5.31 -0.82 2.25
C LEU A 66 -6.23 0.39 2.32
N LEU A 67 -6.12 1.26 1.34
CA LEU A 67 -6.86 2.52 1.22
C LEU A 67 -7.55 2.59 -0.15
N ASP A 68 -8.72 3.22 -0.16
CA ASP A 68 -9.41 3.68 -1.35
C ASP A 68 -8.89 5.04 -1.76
N THR A 69 -8.47 5.18 -3.01
CA THR A 69 -8.05 6.48 -3.53
C THR A 69 -9.25 7.27 -4.04
N PRO A 70 -9.15 8.62 -4.11
CA PRO A 70 -10.21 9.46 -4.67
C PRO A 70 -10.57 9.13 -6.12
N GLY A 71 -9.62 8.59 -6.90
CA GLY A 71 -9.84 8.13 -8.27
C GLY A 71 -10.58 6.79 -8.38
N GLY A 72 -11.05 6.21 -7.27
CA GLY A 72 -11.69 4.88 -7.24
C GLY A 72 -10.70 3.71 -7.32
N GLY A 73 -9.40 3.99 -7.13
CA GLY A 73 -8.34 2.99 -7.10
C GLY A 73 -8.08 2.44 -5.70
N MET A 74 -7.01 1.64 -5.61
CA MET A 74 -6.50 1.11 -4.35
C MET A 74 -5.07 1.58 -4.13
N LEU A 75 -4.75 1.88 -2.88
CA LEU A 75 -3.42 2.16 -2.38
C LEU A 75 -3.07 1.16 -1.28
N ALA A 76 -1.89 0.53 -1.38
CA ALA A 76 -1.34 -0.33 -0.34
C ALA A 76 -0.21 0.42 0.36
N MET A 77 -0.51 1.10 1.47
CA MET A 77 0.42 1.97 2.18
C MET A 77 1.27 1.15 3.18
N PRO A 78 2.60 1.08 3.04
CA PRO A 78 3.47 0.29 3.90
C PRO A 78 3.65 0.90 5.30
N ARG A 79 3.79 0.01 6.29
CA ARG A 79 3.92 0.31 7.71
C ARG A 79 5.01 -0.60 8.33
N PRO A 80 6.13 -0.05 8.83
CA PRO A 80 6.58 1.34 8.65
C PRO A 80 6.86 1.64 7.17
N MET A 81 6.94 2.92 6.80
CA MET A 81 7.29 3.35 5.44
C MET A 81 8.80 3.33 5.20
N PRO A 82 9.34 2.50 4.29
CA PRO A 82 10.72 2.58 3.81
C PRO A 82 11.13 3.97 3.31
N SER A 83 12.38 4.34 3.57
CA SER A 83 12.96 5.64 3.18
C SER A 83 12.83 5.93 1.69
N ARG A 84 13.08 4.92 0.84
CA ARG A 84 12.99 5.06 -0.63
C ARG A 84 11.59 5.45 -1.10
N TRP A 85 10.52 4.91 -0.50
CA TRP A 85 9.15 5.31 -0.83
C TRP A 85 8.73 6.62 -0.19
N ARG A 86 9.37 7.08 0.89
CA ARG A 86 9.13 8.45 1.38
C ARG A 86 9.44 9.49 0.31
N SER A 87 10.50 9.27 -0.47
CA SER A 87 10.92 10.17 -1.56
C SER A 87 10.14 9.96 -2.87
N LEU A 88 9.86 8.70 -3.25
CA LEU A 88 9.24 8.37 -4.55
C LEU A 88 7.72 8.27 -4.52
N GLY A 89 7.14 8.19 -3.33
CA GLY A 89 5.75 7.78 -3.13
C GLY A 89 5.51 6.30 -3.44
N VAL A 90 4.34 5.84 -3.00
CA VAL A 90 3.80 4.51 -3.24
C VAL A 90 2.73 4.65 -4.32
N PRO A 91 2.84 3.89 -5.43
CA PRO A 91 1.85 3.95 -6.49
C PRO A 91 0.53 3.32 -6.06
N ALA A 92 -0.56 3.90 -6.54
CA ALA A 92 -1.91 3.36 -6.46
C ALA A 92 -2.38 2.85 -7.83
N THR A 93 -3.46 2.07 -7.84
CA THR A 93 -3.99 1.49 -9.09
C THR A 93 -4.67 2.50 -10.02
N ASP A 94 -4.95 3.71 -9.55
CA ASP A 94 -5.50 4.82 -10.35
C ASP A 94 -4.40 5.71 -10.97
N GLY A 95 -3.13 5.33 -10.81
CA GLY A 95 -1.98 6.08 -11.29
C GLY A 95 -1.59 7.27 -10.40
N SER A 96 -2.26 7.50 -9.27
CA SER A 96 -1.79 8.44 -8.25
C SER A 96 -0.61 7.85 -7.45
N ARG A 97 0.21 8.71 -6.85
CA ARG A 97 1.27 8.32 -5.92
C ARG A 97 1.07 9.04 -4.59
N TRP A 98 1.31 8.31 -3.50
CA TRP A 98 1.09 8.81 -2.14
C TRP A 98 2.27 8.49 -1.23
N SER A 99 2.62 9.41 -0.35
CA SER A 99 3.62 9.23 0.68
C SER A 99 3.01 9.48 2.06
N LEU A 100 3.82 9.29 3.10
CA LEU A 100 3.51 9.66 4.48
C LEU A 100 4.48 10.75 4.91
N GLY A 101 3.94 11.83 5.45
CA GLY A 101 4.73 12.85 6.13
C GLY A 101 5.29 12.35 7.46
N GLU A 102 6.05 13.20 8.14
CA GLU A 102 6.73 12.85 9.39
C GLU A 102 5.74 12.49 10.51
N ASN A 103 4.52 13.04 10.47
CA ASN A 103 3.47 12.78 11.46
C ASN A 103 2.51 11.65 11.02
N GLY A 104 2.80 10.98 9.89
CA GLY A 104 1.96 9.92 9.34
C GLY A 104 0.73 10.42 8.57
N GLU A 105 0.69 11.70 8.21
CA GLU A 105 -0.29 12.26 7.30
C GLU A 105 -0.06 11.78 5.87
N LEU A 106 -1.15 11.55 5.11
CA LEU A 106 -1.06 11.17 3.70
C LEU A 106 -0.74 12.39 2.85
N LEU A 107 0.32 12.30 2.06
CA LEU A 107 0.77 13.37 1.17
C LEU A 107 0.70 12.89 -0.29
N PRO A 108 0.08 13.66 -1.21
CA PRO A 108 0.17 13.35 -2.62
C PRO A 108 1.61 13.57 -3.12
N VAL A 109 2.09 12.65 -3.95
CA VAL A 109 3.35 12.80 -4.68
C VAL A 109 2.95 13.03 -6.14
N GLY A 110 3.44 14.13 -6.75
CA GLY A 110 3.10 14.51 -8.12
C GLY A 110 3.25 13.34 -9.11
N LYS A 111 2.42 13.35 -10.15
CA LYS A 111 2.43 12.33 -11.21
C LYS A 111 3.76 12.25 -11.95
#